data_AF-A0A0P7TY86-F1
#
_entry.id   AF-A0A0P7TY86-F1
#
_cell.length_a   1.000
_cell.length_b   1.000
_cell.length_c   1.000
_cell.angle_alpha   90.00
_cell.angle_beta   90.00
_cell.angle_gamma   90.00
#
_symmetry.space_group_name_H-M   'P 1'
#
loop_
_entity.id
_entity.type
_entity.pdbx_description
1 polymer ?
#
loop_
_entity_poly.entity_id
_entity_poly.type
_entity_poly.pdbx_seq_one_letter_code
_entity_poly.pdbx_strand_id
1 'polypeptide(L)'
;MKWMKEMWRSDACYGNYGVDGSTCSFFIYLSEVENWCPHLPWRMEIRTSFDGLYRLMSRREEFRWMMMRIQRMADPWVSAIRSLARKQDLTKRKRRKILVHLGLLTKESGFKIAENAFSGGPLGELVQIMRKVMGNKSSCPTQGDKVVELIYIDIVGLTQFKKTLGPAWVHYQCMLRVLDSFGTEPEFNHAQYAQSKGHKTPWGKWNLNPQQFNTMFPHTPDNTFLGFVVEQHLNASDVHHIDEIKRQNQSLVYGKVDNFWKDKRMYLDIIHSYMEVHGTVHGTSTVHLPPYVKNHGILSGRDLQFLLRETKVSNRWLWLPNGNINISVRHAPQRCILGVGVY
;
A
#
# COMPACT_ATOMS: atom_id res chain seq x y z
N MET A 1 40.43 8.83 -4.68
CA MET A 1 40.86 9.32 -6.01
C MET A 1 42.29 8.93 -6.42
N LYS A 2 43.34 9.23 -5.64
CA LYS A 2 44.73 8.89 -6.02
C LYS A 2 44.89 7.39 -6.32
N TRP A 3 44.34 6.54 -5.45
CA TRP A 3 44.32 5.09 -5.60
C TRP A 3 43.68 4.61 -6.91
N MET A 4 42.50 5.15 -7.29
CA MET A 4 41.83 4.75 -8.53
C MET A 4 42.65 5.07 -9.78
N LYS A 5 43.44 6.15 -9.79
CA LYS A 5 44.29 6.48 -10.95
C LYS A 5 45.37 5.41 -11.19
N GLU A 6 45.82 4.75 -10.14
CA GLU A 6 46.91 3.77 -10.16
C GLU A 6 46.37 2.33 -10.26
N MET A 7 45.20 2.05 -9.68
CA MET A 7 44.74 0.68 -9.42
C MET A 7 43.41 0.29 -10.12
N TRP A 8 42.77 1.16 -10.90
CA TRP A 8 41.46 0.84 -11.52
C TRP A 8 41.48 -0.34 -12.52
N ARG A 9 42.66 -0.82 -12.94
CA ARG A 9 42.80 -2.02 -13.78
C ARG A 9 43.12 -3.29 -13.00
N SER A 10 43.24 -3.19 -11.67
CA SER A 10 43.57 -4.32 -10.79
C SER A 10 42.44 -5.34 -10.68
N ASP A 11 41.19 -4.92 -10.92
CA ASP A 11 40.02 -5.77 -10.90
C ASP A 11 39.12 -5.45 -12.12
N ALA A 12 38.65 -6.48 -12.82
CA ALA A 12 37.74 -6.33 -13.96
C ALA A 12 36.40 -5.69 -13.57
N CYS A 13 36.03 -5.68 -12.29
CA CYS A 13 34.79 -5.09 -11.80
C CYS A 13 34.69 -3.59 -12.13
N TYR A 14 35.79 -2.83 -12.09
CA TYR A 14 35.79 -1.39 -12.39
C TYR A 14 35.29 -1.11 -13.82
N GLY A 15 35.76 -1.89 -14.80
CA GLY A 15 35.32 -1.78 -16.19
C GLY A 15 33.83 -2.08 -16.38
N ASN A 16 33.29 -3.06 -15.64
CA ASN A 16 31.85 -3.38 -15.67
C ASN A 16 30.96 -2.26 -15.13
N TYR A 17 31.50 -1.39 -14.27
CA TYR A 17 30.81 -0.19 -13.78
C TYR A 17 31.04 1.05 -14.64
N GLY A 18 31.64 0.90 -15.84
CA GLY A 18 31.88 2.00 -16.77
C GLY A 18 33.06 2.88 -16.39
N VAL A 19 34.00 2.38 -15.59
CA VAL A 19 35.28 3.06 -15.35
C VAL A 19 36.15 2.91 -16.58
N ASP A 20 36.40 4.03 -17.26
CA ASP A 20 37.11 4.12 -18.54
C ASP A 20 38.54 4.69 -18.43
N GLY A 21 38.99 5.00 -17.22
CA GLY A 21 40.30 5.62 -16.96
C GLY A 21 40.25 7.14 -16.83
N SER A 22 39.11 7.78 -17.12
CA SER A 22 38.93 9.22 -16.94
C SER A 22 38.75 9.58 -15.45
N THR A 23 39.19 10.79 -15.08
CA THR A 23 38.97 11.30 -13.70
C THR A 23 37.48 11.43 -13.39
N CYS A 24 36.64 11.68 -14.40
CA CYS A 24 35.19 11.76 -14.27
C CYS A 24 34.57 10.39 -13.97
N SER A 25 34.95 9.33 -14.69
CA SER A 25 34.44 7.98 -14.42
C SER A 25 34.91 7.44 -13.07
N PHE A 26 36.13 7.79 -12.63
CA PHE A 26 36.58 7.50 -11.26
C PHE A 26 35.75 8.23 -10.23
N PHE A 27 35.44 9.51 -10.44
CA PHE A 27 34.63 10.28 -9.51
C PHE A 27 33.20 9.76 -9.45
N ILE A 28 32.60 9.40 -10.60
CA ILE A 28 31.27 8.79 -10.69
C ILE A 28 31.28 7.42 -10.00
N TYR A 29 32.31 6.60 -10.19
CA TYR A 29 32.43 5.31 -9.52
C TYR A 29 32.58 5.47 -8.00
N LEU A 30 33.50 6.32 -7.55
CA LEU A 30 33.72 6.55 -6.13
C LEU A 30 32.57 7.30 -5.45
N SER A 31 31.75 8.05 -6.18
CA SER A 31 30.57 8.72 -5.62
C SER A 31 29.31 7.85 -5.69
N GLU A 32 29.00 7.23 -6.82
CA GLU A 32 27.74 6.51 -7.04
C GLU A 32 27.79 5.01 -6.75
N VAL A 33 28.99 4.41 -6.72
CA VAL A 33 29.18 2.96 -6.47
C VAL A 33 29.81 2.71 -5.09
N GLU A 34 30.86 3.44 -4.71
CA GLU A 34 31.59 3.18 -3.46
C GLU A 34 31.35 4.22 -2.34
N ASN A 35 30.64 5.32 -2.61
CA ASN A 35 30.33 6.39 -1.63
C ASN A 35 31.54 7.04 -0.92
N TRP A 36 32.75 6.92 -1.45
CA TRP A 36 33.96 7.62 -0.97
C TRP A 36 34.01 9.09 -1.36
N CYS A 37 33.29 9.49 -2.41
CA CYS A 37 33.19 10.86 -2.89
C CYS A 37 31.76 11.42 -2.72
N PRO A 38 31.58 12.75 -2.50
CA PRO A 38 30.27 13.37 -2.45
C PRO A 38 29.47 13.14 -3.74
N HIS A 39 28.19 12.78 -3.60
CA HIS A 39 27.29 12.65 -4.74
C HIS A 39 27.15 13.96 -5.50
N LEU A 40 27.06 13.88 -6.83
CA LEU A 40 26.88 15.05 -7.67
C LEU A 40 25.49 15.69 -7.43
N PRO A 41 25.40 16.99 -7.08
CA PRO A 41 24.15 17.66 -6.69
C PRO A 41 23.02 17.61 -7.73
N TRP A 42 23.37 17.46 -9.00
CA TRP A 42 22.45 17.62 -10.15
C TRP A 42 21.58 16.38 -10.45
N ARG A 43 21.59 15.34 -9.61
CA ARG A 43 20.79 14.12 -9.82
C ARG A 43 19.85 13.74 -8.68
N MET A 44 19.66 14.61 -7.69
CA MET A 44 18.55 14.48 -6.73
C MET A 44 17.28 15.08 -7.31
N GLU A 45 16.78 14.47 -8.39
CA GLU A 45 15.63 15.00 -9.12
C GLU A 45 14.34 14.27 -8.73
N ILE A 46 13.34 15.05 -8.38
CA ILE A 46 11.97 14.56 -8.21
C ILE A 46 11.49 14.05 -9.56
N ARG A 47 11.18 12.75 -9.65
CA ARG A 47 10.65 12.16 -10.89
C ARG A 47 9.24 12.69 -11.15
N THR A 48 9.03 13.21 -12.35
CA THR A 48 7.72 13.65 -12.85
C THR A 48 7.22 12.77 -14.01
N SER A 49 7.96 11.71 -14.36
CA SER A 49 7.55 10.67 -15.31
C SER A 49 7.51 9.30 -14.61
N PHE A 50 6.52 8.49 -15.02
CA PHE A 50 6.31 7.12 -14.54
C PHE A 50 6.86 6.04 -15.48
N ASP A 51 7.50 6.38 -16.60
CA ASP A 51 7.91 5.40 -17.63
C ASP A 51 8.80 4.29 -17.07
N GLY A 52 9.74 4.65 -16.20
CA GLY A 52 10.60 3.69 -15.51
C GLY A 52 9.83 2.76 -14.56
N LEU A 53 8.79 3.27 -13.90
CA LEU A 53 7.93 2.49 -13.00
C LEU A 53 7.03 1.55 -13.80
N TYR A 54 6.44 2.02 -14.89
CA TYR A 54 5.63 1.19 -15.78
C TYR A 54 6.44 0.02 -16.35
N ARG A 55 7.68 0.28 -16.80
CA ARG A 55 8.58 -0.77 -17.29
C ARG A 55 8.97 -1.80 -16.22
N LEU A 56 9.05 -1.39 -14.95
CA LEU A 56 9.30 -2.30 -13.83
C LEU A 56 8.07 -3.17 -13.57
N MET A 57 6.89 -2.55 -13.51
CA MET A 57 5.64 -3.22 -13.18
C MET A 57 5.11 -4.11 -14.30
N SER A 58 5.34 -3.76 -15.57
CA SER A 58 4.88 -4.52 -16.73
C SER A 58 5.51 -5.91 -16.86
N ARG A 59 6.55 -6.21 -16.06
CA ARG A 59 7.21 -7.53 -16.03
C ARG A 59 6.36 -8.61 -15.36
N ARG A 60 5.34 -8.21 -14.61
CA ARG A 60 4.55 -9.09 -13.75
C ARG A 60 3.06 -8.80 -13.89
N GLU A 61 2.26 -9.81 -14.21
CA GLU A 61 0.83 -9.65 -14.45
C GLU A 61 0.07 -9.26 -13.17
N GLU A 62 0.55 -9.70 -12.01
CA GLU A 62 -0.02 -9.42 -10.69
C GLU A 62 0.01 -7.92 -10.35
N PHE A 63 0.84 -7.13 -11.06
CA PHE A 63 0.93 -5.69 -10.91
C PHE A 63 0.06 -4.91 -11.88
N ARG A 64 -0.62 -5.57 -12.83
CA ARG A 64 -1.40 -4.90 -13.89
C ARG A 64 -2.49 -3.98 -13.33
N TRP A 65 -3.21 -4.41 -12.29
CA TRP A 65 -4.26 -3.61 -11.67
C TRP A 65 -3.71 -2.37 -10.94
N MET A 66 -2.54 -2.49 -10.28
CA MET A 66 -1.85 -1.35 -9.66
C MET A 66 -1.36 -0.38 -10.73
N MET A 67 -0.77 -0.90 -11.81
CA MET A 67 -0.30 -0.09 -12.93
C MET A 67 -1.45 0.71 -13.55
N MET A 68 -2.60 0.07 -13.80
CA MET A 68 -3.82 0.72 -14.30
C MET A 68 -4.30 1.85 -13.37
N ARG A 69 -4.23 1.64 -12.04
CA ARG A 69 -4.55 2.69 -11.06
C ARG A 69 -3.55 3.84 -11.10
N ILE A 70 -2.25 3.55 -11.16
CA ILE A 70 -1.21 4.58 -11.23
C ILE A 70 -1.38 5.41 -12.50
N GLN A 71 -1.68 4.78 -13.63
CA GLN A 71 -1.96 5.48 -14.89
C GLN A 71 -3.13 6.44 -14.76
N ARG A 72 -4.26 6.01 -14.17
CA ARG A 72 -5.41 6.90 -13.94
C ARG A 72 -5.12 8.05 -12.98
N MET A 73 -4.19 7.87 -12.05
CA MET A 73 -3.84 8.87 -11.03
C MET A 73 -2.55 9.64 -11.35
N ALA A 74 -1.95 9.45 -12.53
CA ALA A 74 -0.63 9.99 -12.85
C ALA A 74 -0.57 11.53 -12.73
N ASP A 75 -1.55 12.23 -13.31
CA ASP A 75 -1.59 13.69 -13.28
C ASP A 75 -1.77 14.26 -11.86
N PRO A 76 -2.72 13.78 -11.04
CA PRO A 76 -2.79 14.15 -9.62
C PRO A 76 -1.48 13.92 -8.86
N TRP A 77 -0.80 12.80 -9.09
CA TRP A 77 0.48 12.50 -8.43
C TRP A 77 1.59 13.48 -8.82
N VAL A 78 1.72 13.79 -10.11
CA VAL A 78 2.72 14.75 -10.62
C VAL A 78 2.42 16.17 -10.12
N SER A 79 1.15 16.57 -10.10
CA SER A 79 0.73 17.85 -9.54
C SER A 79 1.03 17.95 -8.04
N ALA A 80 0.74 16.89 -7.29
CA ALA A 80 0.98 16.83 -5.85
C ALA A 80 2.47 16.95 -5.50
N ILE A 81 3.35 16.22 -6.20
CA ILE A 81 4.79 16.27 -5.89
C ILE A 81 5.41 17.63 -6.26
N ARG A 82 4.95 18.27 -7.35
CA ARG A 82 5.34 19.65 -7.69
C ARG A 82 4.84 20.65 -6.65
N SER A 83 3.61 20.49 -6.16
CA SER A 83 3.05 21.31 -5.10
C SER A 83 3.84 21.17 -3.80
N LEU A 84 4.21 19.93 -3.42
CA LEU A 84 5.00 19.65 -2.23
C LEU A 84 6.41 20.25 -2.33
N ALA A 85 7.07 20.11 -3.48
CA ALA A 85 8.40 20.69 -3.73
C ALA A 85 8.43 22.22 -3.62
N ARG A 86 7.30 22.90 -3.87
CA ARG A 86 7.18 24.36 -3.65
C ARG A 86 6.97 24.74 -2.18
N LYS A 87 6.42 23.82 -1.38
CA LYS A 87 6.05 24.08 0.03
C LYS A 87 7.11 23.61 1.03
N GLN A 88 7.94 22.65 0.65
CA GLN A 88 8.97 22.07 1.52
C GLN A 88 10.29 21.87 0.75
N ASP A 89 11.41 22.09 1.43
CA ASP A 89 12.73 21.79 0.87
C ASP A 89 12.94 20.28 0.79
N LEU A 90 12.87 19.76 -0.44
CA LEU A 90 13.05 18.35 -0.75
C LEU A 90 14.46 18.03 -1.28
N THR A 91 15.36 19.02 -1.35
CA THR A 91 16.66 18.91 -2.03
C THR A 91 17.70 18.16 -1.21
N LYS A 92 17.65 18.21 0.12
CA LYS A 92 18.68 17.60 1.00
C LYS A 92 18.45 16.10 1.30
N ARG A 93 17.59 15.42 0.54
CA ARG A 93 17.17 14.04 0.84
C ARG A 93 18.09 13.04 0.16
N LYS A 94 18.67 12.13 0.95
CA LYS A 94 19.48 11.02 0.41
C LYS A 94 18.61 10.02 -0.34
N ARG A 95 19.01 9.65 -1.57
CA ARG A 95 18.40 8.56 -2.33
C ARG A 95 18.66 7.24 -1.60
N ARG A 96 17.60 6.49 -1.29
CA ARG A 96 17.70 5.19 -0.61
C ARG A 96 17.44 4.00 -1.54
N LYS A 97 18.13 2.88 -1.31
CA LYS A 97 17.80 1.59 -1.94
C LYS A 97 16.69 0.90 -1.13
N ILE A 98 15.49 0.84 -1.71
CA ILE A 98 14.28 0.34 -1.04
C ILE A 98 13.88 -1.01 -1.64
N LEU A 99 13.70 -2.01 -0.79
CA LEU A 99 13.05 -3.28 -1.14
C LEU A 99 11.56 -3.18 -0.83
N VAL A 100 10.73 -3.59 -1.78
CA VAL A 100 9.29 -3.75 -1.57
C VAL A 100 8.95 -5.21 -1.85
N HIS A 101 8.54 -5.94 -0.83
CA HIS A 101 8.13 -7.35 -0.93
C HIS A 101 6.66 -7.51 -0.59
N LEU A 102 5.87 -7.91 -1.58
CA LEU A 102 4.43 -8.12 -1.43
C LEU A 102 4.17 -9.62 -1.27
N GLY A 103 4.28 -10.12 -0.03
CA GLY A 103 4.05 -11.52 0.31
C GLY A 103 2.66 -12.00 -0.07
N LEU A 104 1.65 -11.12 0.03
CA LEU A 104 0.26 -11.38 -0.36
C LEU A 104 0.08 -11.73 -1.86
N LEU A 105 1.05 -11.37 -2.72
CA LEU A 105 1.02 -11.68 -4.15
C LEU A 105 1.83 -12.94 -4.52
N THR A 106 2.47 -13.57 -3.53
CA THR A 106 3.28 -14.78 -3.78
C THR A 106 2.39 -16.02 -3.89
N LYS A 107 2.76 -16.97 -4.75
CA LYS A 107 2.08 -18.28 -4.86
C LYS A 107 2.03 -19.05 -3.54
N GLU A 108 3.07 -18.96 -2.72
CA GLU A 108 3.15 -19.62 -1.40
C GLU A 108 2.15 -19.08 -0.38
N SER A 109 1.67 -17.86 -0.56
CA SER A 109 0.71 -17.27 0.36
C SER A 109 -0.65 -17.99 0.32
N GLY A 110 -0.99 -18.66 -0.79
CA GLY A 110 -2.30 -19.26 -1.02
C GLY A 110 -3.45 -18.24 -1.09
N PHE A 111 -3.17 -16.96 -0.82
CA PHE A 111 -4.11 -15.87 -0.96
C PHE A 111 -4.28 -15.59 -2.45
N LYS A 112 -5.37 -16.12 -3.00
CA LYS A 112 -5.86 -15.93 -4.37
C LYS A 112 -6.23 -14.47 -4.70
N ILE A 113 -5.59 -13.49 -4.07
CA ILE A 113 -5.77 -12.06 -4.32
C ILE A 113 -5.37 -11.73 -5.76
N ALA A 114 -4.23 -12.30 -6.21
CA ALA A 114 -3.86 -12.27 -7.60
C ALA A 114 -4.81 -13.14 -8.44
N GLU A 115 -5.21 -14.36 -8.05
CA GLU A 115 -6.12 -15.19 -8.87
C GLU A 115 -7.52 -14.56 -9.09
N ASN A 116 -8.06 -13.83 -8.11
CA ASN A 116 -9.27 -13.01 -8.26
C ASN A 116 -9.04 -11.71 -9.07
N ALA A 117 -7.78 -11.45 -9.46
CA ALA A 117 -7.32 -10.38 -10.34
C ALA A 117 -6.38 -10.89 -11.48
N PHE A 118 -6.40 -12.21 -11.76
CA PHE A 118 -5.50 -13.02 -12.62
C PHE A 118 -4.07 -13.38 -12.11
N SER A 119 -3.68 -14.63 -12.39
CA SER A 119 -2.79 -15.52 -11.65
C SER A 119 -1.26 -15.38 -11.85
N GLY A 120 -0.53 -15.27 -10.72
CA GLY A 120 0.67 -16.07 -10.45
C GLY A 120 2.01 -15.35 -10.23
N GLY A 121 2.60 -15.47 -9.02
CA GLY A 121 3.95 -14.96 -8.71
C GLY A 121 4.91 -15.96 -8.03
N PRO A 122 6.15 -16.16 -8.53
CA PRO A 122 7.13 -17.10 -7.98
C PRO A 122 8.09 -16.47 -6.94
N LEU A 123 8.50 -17.26 -5.94
CA LEU A 123 9.53 -16.90 -4.95
C LEU A 123 10.94 -16.67 -5.52
N GLY A 124 11.17 -17.00 -6.79
CA GLY A 124 12.49 -16.99 -7.41
C GLY A 124 13.19 -15.62 -7.41
N GLU A 125 12.46 -14.51 -7.55
CA GLU A 125 13.05 -13.17 -7.54
C GLU A 125 13.48 -12.72 -6.14
N LEU A 126 12.73 -13.11 -5.10
CA LEU A 126 13.12 -12.86 -3.71
C LEU A 126 14.40 -13.66 -3.38
N VAL A 127 14.46 -14.92 -3.82
CA VAL A 127 15.66 -15.75 -3.70
C VAL A 127 16.83 -15.18 -4.51
N GLN A 128 16.61 -14.59 -5.69
CA GLN A 128 17.68 -13.96 -6.51
C GLN A 128 18.21 -12.66 -5.90
N ILE A 129 17.34 -11.76 -5.44
CA ILE A 129 17.74 -10.54 -4.73
C ILE A 129 18.50 -10.93 -3.46
N MET A 130 18.00 -11.93 -2.71
CA MET A 130 18.65 -12.43 -1.50
C MET A 130 19.93 -13.20 -1.79
N ARG A 131 20.08 -13.91 -2.91
CA ARG A 131 21.35 -14.54 -3.32
C ARG A 131 22.43 -13.50 -3.65
N LYS A 132 22.06 -12.36 -4.24
CA LYS A 132 22.99 -11.22 -4.38
C LYS A 132 23.39 -10.62 -3.02
N VAL A 133 22.50 -10.66 -2.03
CA VAL A 133 22.76 -10.19 -0.65
C VAL A 133 23.58 -11.21 0.16
N MET A 134 23.35 -12.51 -0.02
CA MET A 134 23.98 -13.62 0.74
C MET A 134 25.23 -14.20 0.06
N GLY A 135 25.61 -13.72 -1.12
CA GLY A 135 26.79 -14.18 -1.87
C GLY A 135 28.14 -13.84 -1.23
N ASN A 136 28.18 -12.94 -0.23
CA ASN A 136 29.40 -12.62 0.51
C ASN A 136 29.55 -13.56 1.72
N LYS A 137 30.11 -14.75 1.47
CA LYS A 137 30.67 -15.65 2.49
C LYS A 137 32.16 -15.38 2.67
N SER A 138 32.54 -14.21 3.19
CA SER A 138 33.92 -13.98 3.64
C SER A 138 33.95 -13.30 5.00
N SER A 139 34.94 -13.69 5.80
CA SER A 139 35.20 -13.29 7.19
C SER A 139 35.74 -11.85 7.34
N CYS A 140 35.57 -10.99 6.34
CA CYS A 140 35.86 -9.57 6.47
C CYS A 140 34.56 -8.83 6.83
N PRO A 141 34.62 -7.75 7.63
CA PRO A 141 33.49 -6.85 7.75
C PRO A 141 33.20 -6.35 6.34
N THR A 142 32.01 -6.62 5.81
CA THR A 142 31.59 -6.08 4.52
C THR A 142 31.42 -4.57 4.66
N GLN A 143 32.52 -3.83 4.53
CA GLN A 143 32.57 -2.45 4.09
C GLN A 143 32.17 -2.40 2.60
N GLY A 144 30.97 -2.92 2.32
CA GLY A 144 30.36 -3.03 1.02
C GLY A 144 28.98 -2.39 1.11
N ASP A 145 28.63 -1.66 0.06
CA ASP A 145 27.44 -0.84 -0.06
C ASP A 145 26.18 -1.56 0.49
N LYS A 146 25.42 -0.92 1.39
CA LYS A 146 24.18 -1.52 1.92
C LYS A 146 23.26 -1.83 0.74
N VAL A 147 23.06 -3.12 0.46
CA VAL A 147 22.28 -3.56 -0.70
C VAL A 147 20.83 -3.07 -0.62
N VAL A 148 20.31 -2.92 0.61
CA VAL A 148 19.00 -2.37 0.94
C VAL A 148 19.11 -1.54 2.21
N GLU A 149 18.41 -0.39 2.26
CA GLU A 149 18.38 0.52 3.41
C GLU A 149 16.99 0.64 4.05
N LEU A 150 15.93 0.21 3.35
CA LEU A 150 14.56 0.21 3.83
C LEU A 150 13.77 -0.92 3.16
N ILE A 151 12.94 -1.61 3.93
CA ILE A 151 12.18 -2.78 3.46
C ILE A 151 10.71 -2.56 3.79
N TYR A 152 9.86 -2.41 2.78
CA TYR A 152 8.41 -2.48 2.93
C TYR A 152 7.93 -3.90 2.66
N ILE A 153 7.17 -4.47 3.59
CA ILE A 153 6.77 -5.87 3.56
C ILE A 153 5.43 -6.06 4.26
N ASP A 154 4.60 -7.03 3.85
CA ASP A 154 3.41 -7.42 4.61
C ASP A 154 3.73 -8.53 5.64
N ILE A 155 2.79 -8.88 6.52
CA ILE A 155 3.01 -9.91 7.56
C ILE A 155 3.34 -11.28 6.95
N VAL A 156 2.69 -11.64 5.85
CA VAL A 156 2.94 -12.91 5.13
C VAL A 156 4.36 -12.92 4.58
N GLY A 157 4.76 -11.84 3.94
CA GLY A 157 6.08 -11.61 3.39
C GLY A 157 7.15 -11.59 4.47
N LEU A 158 6.85 -11.06 5.66
CA LEU A 158 7.75 -11.08 6.80
C LEU A 158 8.04 -12.50 7.27
N THR A 159 7.03 -13.37 7.25
CA THR A 159 7.19 -14.81 7.52
C THR A 159 8.10 -15.47 6.50
N GLN A 160 7.90 -15.18 5.21
CA GLN A 160 8.76 -15.68 4.14
C GLN A 160 10.19 -15.15 4.30
N PHE A 161 10.35 -13.86 4.58
CA PHE A 161 11.63 -13.19 4.77
C PHE A 161 12.44 -13.84 5.90
N LYS A 162 11.80 -14.10 7.05
CA LYS A 162 12.41 -14.80 8.18
C LYS A 162 12.78 -16.24 7.80
N LYS A 163 11.90 -16.96 7.10
CA LYS A 163 12.16 -18.34 6.66
C LYS A 163 13.33 -18.42 5.68
N THR A 164 13.44 -17.48 4.74
CA THR A 164 14.48 -17.47 3.72
C THR A 164 15.85 -17.05 4.27
N LEU A 165 15.89 -16.05 5.15
CA LEU A 165 17.16 -15.57 5.72
C LEU A 165 17.62 -16.34 6.96
N GLY A 166 16.74 -17.16 7.55
CA GLY A 166 17.04 -17.88 8.77
C GLY A 166 17.45 -16.92 9.89
N PRO A 167 18.44 -17.25 10.73
CA PRO A 167 18.89 -16.40 11.83
C PRO A 167 19.36 -15.00 11.41
N ALA A 168 19.89 -14.84 10.19
CA ALA A 168 20.44 -13.58 9.70
C ALA A 168 19.38 -12.47 9.50
N TRP A 169 18.08 -12.81 9.51
CA TRP A 169 17.00 -11.83 9.37
C TRP A 169 17.04 -10.72 10.42
N VAL A 170 17.59 -11.00 11.62
CA VAL A 170 17.69 -10.03 12.72
C VAL A 170 18.51 -8.80 12.34
N HIS A 171 19.51 -8.96 11.46
CA HIS A 171 20.33 -7.85 10.96
C HIS A 171 19.55 -6.85 10.11
N TYR A 172 18.37 -7.24 9.61
CA TYR A 172 17.51 -6.40 8.78
C TYR A 172 16.29 -5.85 9.52
N GLN A 173 16.07 -6.25 10.78
CA GLN A 173 14.86 -5.94 11.53
C GLN A 173 14.59 -4.43 11.62
N CYS A 174 15.59 -3.60 11.90
CA CYS A 174 15.41 -2.16 12.05
C CYS A 174 15.02 -1.44 10.75
N MET A 175 15.26 -2.06 9.60
CA MET A 175 14.91 -1.53 8.27
C MET A 175 13.48 -1.89 7.85
N LEU A 176 12.81 -2.78 8.58
CA LEU A 176 11.46 -3.23 8.25
C LEU A 176 10.42 -2.15 8.48
N ARG A 177 9.47 -2.06 7.54
CA ARG A 177 8.22 -1.33 7.60
C ARG A 177 7.13 -2.32 7.20
N VAL A 178 6.43 -2.84 8.20
CA VAL A 178 5.48 -3.95 8.04
C VAL A 178 4.10 -3.37 7.77
N LEU A 179 3.51 -3.64 6.60
CA LEU A 179 2.15 -3.26 6.27
C LEU A 179 1.20 -4.19 7.01
N ASP A 180 0.42 -3.61 7.92
CA ASP A 180 -0.53 -4.30 8.78
C ASP A 180 -1.77 -3.41 8.95
N SER A 181 -2.80 -3.71 8.15
CA SER A 181 -3.97 -2.85 7.99
C SER A 181 -4.67 -2.52 9.31
N PHE A 182 -4.79 -3.50 10.21
CA PHE A 182 -5.49 -3.37 11.50
C PHE A 182 -4.57 -3.01 12.66
N GLY A 183 -3.27 -3.07 12.45
CA GLY A 183 -2.27 -2.76 13.47
C GLY A 183 -2.01 -3.92 14.42
N THR A 184 -0.89 -3.80 15.12
CA THR A 184 -0.40 -4.78 16.09
C THR A 184 -0.05 -4.04 17.38
N GLU A 185 -0.80 -4.33 18.44
CA GLU A 185 -0.52 -3.77 19.77
C GLU A 185 0.70 -4.45 20.41
N PRO A 186 1.42 -3.75 21.32
CA PRO A 186 2.62 -4.29 21.97
C PRO A 186 2.41 -5.64 22.69
N GLU A 187 1.23 -5.85 23.28
CA GLU A 187 0.86 -7.09 23.97
C GLU A 187 0.89 -8.32 23.05
N PHE A 188 0.52 -8.16 21.78
CA PHE A 188 0.56 -9.23 20.78
C PHE A 188 1.92 -9.32 20.07
N ASN A 189 2.68 -8.23 20.00
CA ASN A 189 3.99 -8.19 19.36
C ASN A 189 5.09 -8.87 20.20
N HIS A 190 5.08 -8.68 21.53
CA HIS A 190 6.10 -9.25 22.41
C HIS A 190 5.85 -10.75 22.63
N ALA A 191 6.68 -11.60 22.05
CA ALA A 191 6.44 -13.05 21.95
C ALA A 191 6.24 -13.74 23.31
N GLN A 192 7.14 -13.52 24.28
CA GLN A 192 7.06 -14.16 25.60
C GLN A 192 5.86 -13.64 26.41
N TYR A 193 5.62 -12.33 26.41
CA TYR A 193 4.45 -11.73 27.05
C TYR A 193 3.13 -12.25 26.45
N ALA A 194 3.01 -12.27 25.12
CA ALA A 194 1.85 -12.81 24.44
C ALA A 194 1.60 -14.28 24.81
N GLN A 195 2.65 -15.09 24.93
CA GLN A 195 2.55 -16.48 25.38
C GLN A 195 2.08 -16.58 26.84
N SER A 196 2.64 -15.74 27.73
CA SER A 196 2.25 -15.69 29.15
C SER A 196 0.78 -15.31 29.35
N LYS A 197 0.24 -14.47 28.45
CA LYS A 197 -1.18 -14.07 28.43
C LYS A 197 -2.09 -15.07 27.71
N GLY A 198 -1.54 -16.16 27.18
CA GLY A 198 -2.31 -17.18 26.46
C GLY A 198 -2.76 -16.77 25.07
N HIS A 199 -2.17 -15.72 24.47
CA HIS A 199 -2.53 -15.25 23.14
C HIS A 199 -2.12 -16.26 22.06
N LYS A 200 -3.13 -16.84 21.38
CA LYS A 200 -2.96 -17.87 20.34
C LYS A 200 -2.87 -17.31 18.91
N THR A 201 -2.96 -15.99 18.74
CA THR A 201 -2.92 -15.35 17.42
C THR A 201 -1.64 -15.74 16.64
N PRO A 202 -1.75 -16.08 15.34
CA PRO A 202 -0.60 -16.36 14.48
C PRO A 202 0.04 -15.09 13.89
N TRP A 203 -0.55 -13.91 14.10
CA TRP A 203 -0.19 -12.68 13.38
C TRP A 203 0.88 -11.82 14.08
N GLY A 204 1.05 -11.98 15.39
CA GLY A 204 1.99 -11.21 16.21
C GLY A 204 3.33 -11.91 16.47
N LYS A 205 3.91 -11.65 17.65
CA LYS A 205 5.14 -12.31 18.16
C LYS A 205 6.40 -12.02 17.34
N TRP A 206 6.49 -10.84 16.73
CA TRP A 206 7.62 -10.41 15.91
C TRP A 206 8.76 -9.75 16.68
N ASN A 207 8.49 -9.29 17.91
CA ASN A 207 9.44 -8.53 18.74
C ASN A 207 10.07 -7.33 18.01
N LEU A 208 9.31 -6.70 17.11
CA LEU A 208 9.75 -5.48 16.42
C LEU A 208 9.44 -4.26 17.29
N ASN A 209 9.99 -3.10 16.94
CA ASN A 209 9.45 -1.86 17.50
C ASN A 209 8.02 -1.67 16.94
N PRO A 210 6.97 -1.47 17.79
CA PRO A 210 5.60 -1.32 17.33
C PRO A 210 5.37 -0.22 16.27
N GLN A 211 6.20 0.82 16.25
CA GLN A 211 6.11 1.88 15.23
C GLN A 211 6.53 1.40 13.83
N GLN A 212 7.12 0.21 13.71
CA GLN A 212 7.45 -0.38 12.41
C GLN A 212 6.23 -0.97 11.70
N PHE A 213 5.13 -1.21 12.40
CA PHE A 213 3.86 -1.60 11.79
C PHE A 213 3.17 -0.37 11.18
N ASN A 214 2.61 -0.53 10.00
CA ASN A 214 2.05 0.53 9.17
C ASN A 214 0.57 0.26 8.89
N THR A 215 -0.29 1.10 9.46
CA THR A 215 -1.75 0.90 9.45
C THR A 215 -2.44 1.58 8.28
N MET A 216 -3.63 1.07 7.94
CA MET A 216 -4.48 1.65 6.90
C MET A 216 -5.22 2.91 7.37
N PHE A 217 -5.55 2.98 8.67
CA PHE A 217 -6.18 4.13 9.31
C PHE A 217 -5.48 4.45 10.65
N PRO A 218 -5.59 5.69 11.15
CA PRO A 218 -4.92 6.10 12.40
C PRO A 218 -5.72 5.64 13.64
N HIS A 219 -5.94 4.33 13.78
CA HIS A 219 -6.68 3.73 14.90
C HIS A 219 -5.78 3.09 15.97
N THR A 220 -4.50 2.83 15.67
CA THR A 220 -3.56 2.20 16.61
C THR A 220 -2.36 3.12 16.82
N PRO A 221 -2.33 3.92 17.90
CA PRO A 221 -1.30 4.94 18.12
C PRO A 221 0.10 4.38 18.37
N ASP A 222 0.21 3.10 18.79
CA ASP A 222 1.49 2.40 18.91
C ASP A 222 2.18 2.16 17.56
N ASN A 223 1.43 2.25 16.46
CA ASN A 223 1.89 1.97 15.11
C ASN A 223 1.99 3.26 14.27
N THR A 224 2.67 3.18 13.12
CA THR A 224 2.77 4.29 12.17
C THR A 224 1.56 4.31 11.23
N PHE A 225 0.91 5.45 11.06
CA PHE A 225 -0.13 5.62 10.04
C PHE A 225 0.49 5.78 8.65
N LEU A 226 0.27 4.80 7.76
CA LEU A 226 0.71 4.87 6.36
C LEU A 226 -0.40 5.40 5.45
N GLY A 227 -1.63 4.88 5.62
CA GLY A 227 -2.79 5.32 4.87
C GLY A 227 -2.74 4.99 3.38
N PHE A 228 -3.55 5.71 2.61
CA PHE A 228 -3.68 5.56 1.17
C PHE A 228 -4.28 6.82 0.55
N VAL A 229 -4.15 6.96 -0.78
CA VAL A 229 -4.81 8.04 -1.51
C VAL A 229 -6.18 7.56 -2.01
N VAL A 230 -7.22 8.32 -1.72
CA VAL A 230 -8.56 8.10 -2.27
C VAL A 230 -8.56 8.52 -3.73
N GLU A 231 -8.87 7.58 -4.63
CA GLU A 231 -8.94 7.86 -6.07
C GLU A 231 -10.20 8.69 -6.37
N GLN A 232 -10.01 9.79 -7.08
CA GLN A 232 -11.09 10.60 -7.62
C GLN A 232 -11.20 10.31 -9.11
N HIS A 233 -12.33 9.74 -9.53
CA HIS A 233 -12.58 9.34 -10.92
C HIS A 233 -13.19 10.46 -11.78
N LEU A 234 -13.16 11.70 -11.28
CA LEU A 234 -13.85 12.85 -11.84
C LEU A 234 -12.81 13.82 -12.40
N ASN A 235 -12.92 14.13 -13.69
CA ASN A 235 -12.14 15.20 -14.31
C ASN A 235 -12.77 16.58 -14.00
N ALA A 236 -12.13 17.68 -14.44
CA ALA A 236 -12.62 19.02 -14.16
C ALA A 236 -14.05 19.27 -14.69
N SER A 237 -14.39 18.77 -15.89
CA SER A 237 -15.74 18.88 -16.44
C SER A 237 -16.77 18.05 -15.67
N ASP A 238 -16.39 16.84 -15.22
CA ASP A 238 -17.22 15.98 -14.39
C ASP A 238 -17.47 16.63 -13.03
N VAL A 239 -16.49 17.32 -12.45
CA VAL A 239 -16.64 18.07 -11.19
C VAL A 239 -17.64 19.21 -11.35
N HIS A 240 -17.55 19.98 -12.44
CA HIS A 240 -18.54 21.01 -12.75
C HIS A 240 -19.95 20.41 -12.91
N HIS A 241 -20.06 19.31 -13.65
CA HIS A 241 -21.35 18.63 -13.83
C HIS A 241 -21.90 18.03 -12.53
N ILE A 242 -21.01 17.56 -11.64
CA ILE A 242 -21.36 17.03 -10.31
C ILE A 242 -21.89 18.10 -9.37
N ASP A 243 -21.44 19.34 -9.51
CA ASP A 243 -21.98 20.46 -8.76
C ASP A 243 -23.39 20.86 -9.24
N GLU A 244 -23.72 20.57 -10.50
CA GLU A 244 -25.08 20.73 -11.06
C GLU A 244 -26.01 19.57 -10.66
N ILE A 245 -25.48 18.37 -10.39
CA ILE A 245 -26.26 17.20 -9.99
C ILE A 245 -26.92 17.44 -8.62
N LYS A 246 -28.25 17.60 -8.66
CA LYS A 246 -29.09 17.67 -7.46
C LYS A 246 -29.18 16.29 -6.80
N ARG A 247 -28.98 16.27 -5.48
CA ARG A 247 -29.15 15.08 -4.65
C ARG A 247 -30.60 14.61 -4.69
N GLN A 248 -30.78 13.34 -4.99
CA GLN A 248 -32.09 12.68 -4.97
C GLN A 248 -32.37 12.08 -3.60
N ASN A 249 -33.63 11.80 -3.30
CA ASN A 249 -34.02 11.13 -2.06
C ASN A 249 -33.76 9.61 -2.16
N GLN A 250 -32.49 9.25 -2.40
CA GLN A 250 -32.01 7.89 -2.53
C GLN A 250 -30.89 7.60 -1.51
N SER A 251 -30.80 6.34 -1.11
CA SER A 251 -29.75 5.77 -0.27
C SER A 251 -28.94 4.73 -1.04
N LEU A 252 -27.65 4.62 -0.75
CA LEU A 252 -26.78 3.59 -1.31
C LEU A 252 -26.20 2.73 -0.19
N VAL A 253 -26.51 1.44 -0.23
CA VAL A 253 -26.03 0.46 0.75
C VAL A 253 -24.62 0.02 0.41
N TYR A 254 -23.75 0.02 1.42
CA TYR A 254 -22.41 -0.55 1.32
C TYR A 254 -22.43 -2.05 1.59
N GLY A 255 -22.33 -2.84 0.53
CA GLY A 255 -22.20 -4.29 0.61
C GLY A 255 -22.31 -4.91 -0.77
N LYS A 256 -21.19 -5.34 -1.36
CA LYS A 256 -21.16 -5.85 -2.75
C LYS A 256 -21.44 -7.36 -2.86
N VAL A 257 -21.64 -8.05 -1.74
CA VAL A 257 -21.88 -9.49 -1.68
C VAL A 257 -23.23 -9.72 -1.02
N ASP A 258 -24.09 -10.56 -1.62
CA ASP A 258 -25.45 -10.83 -1.16
C ASP A 258 -25.51 -11.24 0.32
N ASN A 259 -24.58 -12.06 0.78
CA ASN A 259 -24.53 -12.50 2.18
C ASN A 259 -24.36 -11.35 3.20
N PHE A 260 -23.84 -10.18 2.79
CA PHE A 260 -23.76 -9.01 3.68
C PHE A 260 -25.13 -8.37 3.97
N TRP A 261 -26.15 -8.74 3.19
CA TRP A 261 -27.52 -8.25 3.32
C TRP A 261 -28.38 -9.17 4.20
N LYS A 262 -27.86 -10.35 4.57
CA LYS A 262 -28.53 -11.30 5.43
C LYS A 262 -28.92 -10.65 6.77
N ASP A 263 -30.16 -10.87 7.17
CA ASP A 263 -30.76 -10.35 8.41
C ASP A 263 -30.78 -8.82 8.52
N LYS A 264 -30.69 -8.08 7.39
CA LYS A 264 -30.77 -6.61 7.36
C LYS A 264 -32.12 -6.05 6.88
N ARG A 265 -33.09 -6.91 6.59
CA ARG A 265 -34.39 -6.51 6.00
C ARG A 265 -35.13 -5.46 6.84
N MET A 266 -35.32 -5.69 8.13
CA MET A 266 -36.03 -4.73 9.00
C MET A 266 -35.37 -3.34 9.00
N TYR A 267 -34.03 -3.30 8.99
CA TYR A 267 -33.28 -2.05 8.93
C TYR A 267 -33.46 -1.34 7.59
N LEU A 268 -33.39 -2.10 6.49
CA LEU A 268 -33.59 -1.57 5.14
C LEU A 268 -35.04 -1.12 4.91
N ASP A 269 -36.03 -1.76 5.52
CA ASP A 269 -37.44 -1.39 5.43
C ASP A 269 -37.69 -0.01 6.07
N ILE A 270 -37.02 0.28 7.20
CA ILE A 270 -37.07 1.61 7.82
C ILE A 270 -36.50 2.66 6.86
N ILE A 271 -35.34 2.41 6.25
CA ILE A 271 -34.75 3.33 5.27
C ILE A 271 -35.69 3.49 4.06
N HIS A 272 -36.26 2.40 3.57
CA HIS A 272 -37.14 2.38 2.42
C HIS A 272 -38.40 3.23 2.63
N SER A 273 -38.90 3.32 3.86
CA SER A 273 -40.03 4.18 4.19
C SER A 273 -39.78 5.68 3.96
N TYR A 274 -38.51 6.10 3.92
CA TYR A 274 -38.12 7.51 3.73
C TYR A 274 -37.42 7.79 2.40
N MET A 275 -36.80 6.80 1.76
CA MET A 275 -35.97 6.99 0.58
C MET A 275 -35.83 5.73 -0.27
N GLU A 276 -35.50 5.89 -1.54
CA GLU A 276 -35.19 4.75 -2.41
C GLU A 276 -33.91 4.05 -1.93
N VAL A 277 -33.85 2.72 -2.03
CA VAL A 277 -32.68 1.94 -1.57
C VAL A 277 -31.95 1.35 -2.77
N HIS A 278 -30.68 1.73 -2.94
CA HIS A 278 -29.83 1.31 -4.05
C HIS A 278 -28.72 0.39 -3.54
N GLY A 279 -28.27 -0.53 -4.41
CA GLY A 279 -27.21 -1.50 -4.14
C GLY A 279 -26.26 -1.68 -5.34
N THR A 280 -25.05 -2.18 -5.07
CA THR A 280 -24.05 -2.55 -6.10
C THR A 280 -23.56 -3.99 -5.89
N VAL A 281 -24.52 -4.92 -5.80
CA VAL A 281 -24.26 -6.32 -5.44
C VAL A 281 -23.84 -7.12 -6.66
N HIS A 282 -22.77 -7.92 -6.49
CA HIS A 282 -22.25 -8.83 -7.49
C HIS A 282 -22.98 -10.19 -7.46
N GLY A 283 -23.28 -10.75 -8.63
CA GLY A 283 -23.70 -12.14 -8.78
C GLY A 283 -25.18 -12.31 -9.14
N THR A 284 -25.53 -13.55 -9.49
CA THR A 284 -26.89 -14.00 -9.85
C THR A 284 -27.75 -14.37 -8.65
N SER A 285 -27.14 -14.57 -7.47
CA SER A 285 -27.84 -14.87 -6.22
C SER A 285 -28.12 -13.56 -5.48
N THR A 286 -29.38 -13.15 -5.48
CA THR A 286 -29.90 -11.97 -4.77
C THR A 286 -30.90 -12.39 -3.70
N VAL A 287 -30.64 -13.51 -3.04
CA VAL A 287 -31.61 -14.15 -2.12
C VAL A 287 -31.88 -13.27 -0.90
N HIS A 288 -30.86 -12.58 -0.40
CA HIS A 288 -30.98 -11.71 0.77
C HIS A 288 -31.31 -10.26 0.40
N LEU A 289 -31.41 -9.94 -0.89
CA LEU A 289 -31.74 -8.62 -1.38
C LEU A 289 -33.26 -8.38 -1.34
N PRO A 290 -33.76 -7.38 -0.60
CA PRO A 290 -35.17 -7.04 -0.66
C PRO A 290 -35.58 -6.61 -2.08
N PRO A 291 -36.83 -6.91 -2.51
CA PRO A 291 -37.27 -6.69 -3.89
C PRO A 291 -37.35 -5.20 -4.28
N TYR A 292 -37.46 -4.30 -3.30
CA TYR A 292 -37.46 -2.85 -3.54
C TYR A 292 -36.06 -2.26 -3.78
N VAL A 293 -34.99 -3.05 -3.62
CA VAL A 293 -33.63 -2.56 -3.80
C VAL A 293 -33.32 -2.42 -5.30
N LYS A 294 -33.00 -1.20 -5.72
CA LYS A 294 -32.51 -0.92 -7.08
C LYS A 294 -31.03 -1.33 -7.16
N ASN A 295 -30.76 -2.53 -7.65
CA ASN A 295 -29.41 -3.05 -7.80
C ASN A 295 -28.80 -2.59 -9.15
N HIS A 296 -27.64 -1.92 -9.08
CA HIS A 296 -26.89 -1.41 -10.23
C HIS A 296 -25.80 -2.38 -10.70
N GLY A 297 -25.63 -3.52 -10.03
CA GLY A 297 -24.52 -4.43 -10.28
C GLY A 297 -23.17 -3.81 -9.93
N ILE A 298 -22.10 -4.35 -10.53
CA ILE A 298 -20.75 -3.82 -10.31
C ILE A 298 -20.51 -2.63 -11.24
N LEU A 299 -20.49 -1.44 -10.63
CA LEU A 299 -20.21 -0.18 -11.32
C LEU A 299 -18.71 0.08 -11.49
N SER A 300 -18.37 0.83 -12.54
CA SER A 300 -17.04 1.41 -12.68
C SER A 300 -16.78 2.46 -11.59
N GLY A 301 -15.51 2.80 -11.36
CA GLY A 301 -15.16 3.83 -10.37
C GLY A 301 -15.78 5.20 -10.68
N ARG A 302 -15.96 5.53 -11.96
CA ARG A 302 -16.61 6.79 -12.41
C ARG A 302 -18.10 6.76 -12.12
N ASP A 303 -18.81 5.71 -12.55
CA ASP A 303 -20.26 5.60 -12.37
C ASP A 303 -20.65 5.51 -10.89
N LEU A 304 -19.82 4.83 -10.08
CA LEU A 304 -20.00 4.80 -8.63
C LEU A 304 -19.88 6.21 -8.01
N GLN A 305 -18.98 7.06 -8.50
CA GLN A 305 -18.86 8.44 -8.01
C GLN A 305 -20.07 9.30 -8.39
N PHE A 306 -20.61 9.12 -9.60
CA PHE A 306 -21.87 9.76 -10.00
C PHE A 306 -23.05 9.31 -9.13
N LEU A 307 -23.21 8.00 -8.92
CA LEU A 307 -24.26 7.46 -8.04
C LEU A 307 -24.10 7.98 -6.60
N LEU A 308 -22.88 8.01 -6.07
CA LEU A 308 -22.58 8.57 -4.75
C LEU A 308 -22.89 10.07 -4.66
N ARG A 309 -22.77 10.82 -5.76
CA ARG A 309 -23.12 12.25 -5.78
C ARG A 309 -24.63 12.47 -5.72
N GLU A 310 -25.40 11.69 -6.48
CA GLU A 310 -26.85 11.75 -6.46
C GLU A 310 -27.44 11.23 -5.13
N THR A 311 -26.68 10.40 -4.40
CA THR A 311 -27.09 9.77 -3.15
C THR A 311 -27.09 10.75 -1.97
N LYS A 312 -28.22 10.82 -1.25
CA LYS A 312 -28.36 11.67 -0.06
C LYS A 312 -27.73 11.04 1.18
N VAL A 313 -27.92 9.72 1.36
CA VAL A 313 -27.39 8.93 2.48
C VAL A 313 -26.60 7.75 1.96
N SER A 314 -25.34 7.65 2.38
CA SER A 314 -24.54 6.45 2.16
C SER A 314 -24.17 5.88 3.51
N ASN A 315 -24.55 4.62 3.75
CA ASN A 315 -24.12 3.90 4.94
C ASN A 315 -22.69 3.46 4.75
N ARG A 316 -21.76 4.38 5.00
CA ARG A 316 -20.34 4.06 5.09
C ARG A 316 -20.12 3.50 6.49
N TRP A 317 -19.68 2.24 6.58
CA TRP A 317 -19.30 1.63 7.85
C TRP A 317 -18.12 2.40 8.43
N LEU A 318 -18.39 3.34 9.34
CA LEU A 318 -17.39 3.89 10.24
C LEU A 318 -17.35 2.99 11.47
N TRP A 319 -16.17 2.44 11.73
CA TRP A 319 -15.82 1.84 13.01
C TRP A 319 -16.11 2.86 14.12
N LEU A 320 -17.08 2.57 14.98
CA LEU A 320 -17.26 3.24 16.26
C LEU A 320 -17.00 2.21 17.37
N PRO A 321 -16.14 2.50 18.37
CA PRO A 321 -15.74 1.51 19.38
C PRO A 321 -16.85 1.10 20.35
N ASN A 322 -17.96 1.84 20.42
CA ASN A 322 -18.93 1.68 21.51
C ASN A 322 -20.32 1.37 20.95
N GLY A 323 -20.77 0.14 21.19
CA GLY A 323 -22.04 -0.43 20.75
C GLY A 323 -23.29 0.16 21.41
N ASN A 324 -23.52 1.47 21.27
CA ASN A 324 -24.80 2.10 21.58
C ASN A 324 -25.38 2.78 20.32
N ILE A 325 -26.58 2.34 19.94
CA ILE A 325 -27.35 2.90 18.83
C ILE A 325 -27.96 4.22 19.31
N ASN A 326 -27.43 5.34 18.82
CA ASN A 326 -28.06 6.64 18.99
C ASN A 326 -28.35 7.23 17.61
N ILE A 327 -29.62 7.18 17.19
CA ILE A 327 -30.10 7.82 15.96
C ILE A 327 -30.28 9.31 16.28
N SER A 328 -29.22 10.09 16.10
CA SER A 328 -29.32 11.56 16.12
C SER A 328 -29.43 12.07 14.69
N VAL A 329 -30.66 12.21 14.19
CA VAL A 329 -30.94 13.02 13.00
C VAL A 329 -30.83 14.49 13.40
N ARG A 330 -29.62 15.06 13.40
CA ARG A 330 -29.47 16.53 13.42
C ARG A 330 -29.48 17.02 11.98
N HIS A 331 -30.36 17.99 11.71
CA HIS A 331 -30.30 18.82 10.51
C HIS A 331 -28.93 19.49 10.47
N ALA A 332 -28.01 18.94 9.68
CA ALA A 332 -26.72 19.54 9.39
C ALA A 332 -26.39 19.31 7.90
N PRO A 333 -25.88 20.33 7.19
CA PRO A 333 -25.70 20.31 5.73
C PRO A 333 -24.56 19.40 5.24
N GLN A 334 -24.01 18.53 6.09
CA GLN A 334 -22.90 17.65 5.72
C GLN A 334 -23.10 16.22 6.28
N ARG A 335 -23.24 15.27 5.35
CA ARG A 335 -23.06 13.80 5.47
C ARG A 335 -23.64 13.14 6.73
N CYS A 336 -24.87 12.62 6.64
CA CYS A 336 -25.33 11.59 7.57
C CYS A 336 -24.70 10.24 7.21
N ILE A 337 -24.03 9.61 8.17
CA ILE A 337 -23.46 8.27 8.09
C ILE A 337 -24.24 7.42 9.11
N LEU A 338 -25.03 6.44 8.66
CA LEU A 338 -25.62 5.46 9.57
C LEU A 338 -24.67 4.27 9.65
N GLY A 339 -24.13 4.04 10.85
CA GLY A 339 -23.34 2.85 11.18
C GLY A 339 -24.15 1.91 12.07
N VAL A 340 -24.08 0.61 11.80
CA VAL A 340 -24.61 -0.45 12.68
C VAL A 340 -23.45 -1.42 12.90
N GLY A 341 -23.04 -1.72 14.14
CA GLY A 341 -22.03 -2.75 14.40
C GLY A 341 -22.63 -4.16 14.30
N VAL A 342 -21.84 -5.15 13.91
CA VAL A 342 -22.16 -6.57 14.08
C VAL A 342 -20.93 -7.23 14.70
N TYR A 343 -21.12 -7.89 15.85
CA TYR A 343 -20.14 -8.78 16.50
C TYR A 343 -20.04 -10.10 15.75
#